data_AF-A0A943EJ61-F1
#
_entry.id   AF-A0A943EJ61-F1
#
_cell.length_a   1.000
_cell.length_b   1.000
_cell.length_c   1.000
_cell.angle_alpha   90.00
_cell.angle_beta   90.00
_cell.angle_gamma   90.00
#
_symmetry.space_group_name_H-M   'P 1'
#
loop_
_entity.id
_entity.type
_entity.pdbx_description
1 polymer ?
#
loop_
_entity_poly.entity_id
_entity_poly.type
_entity_poly.pdbx_seq_one_letter_code
_entity_poly.pdbx_strand_id
1 'polypeptide(L)'
;MQTLHSRKAINFDLNNNLLKQYYPSKSYKNAWKDIKKFLLCSNFIHRQYSGYVSKTGISMADVGNILDEMSIKYHWIKKVVRQFDVTIVSDEYSFILRIKQESKVISKDELV
;
A
#
# COMPACT_ATOMS: atom_id res chain seq x y z
N MET A 1 2.92 14.43 24.28
CA MET A 1 3.71 14.42 23.02
C MET A 1 2.85 15.06 21.95
N GLN A 2 3.34 16.08 21.24
CA GLN A 2 2.62 16.59 20.08
C GLN A 2 2.48 15.45 19.05
N THR A 3 1.25 15.05 18.76
CA THR A 3 0.96 14.10 17.69
C THR A 3 1.14 14.83 16.38
N LEU A 4 2.35 14.79 15.81
CA LEU A 4 2.59 15.42 14.52
C LEU A 4 1.75 14.69 13.45
N HIS A 5 0.76 15.40 12.91
CA HIS A 5 0.04 14.96 11.73
C HIS A 5 0.98 15.06 10.54
N SER A 6 1.31 13.91 9.95
CA SER A 6 2.10 13.82 8.72
C SER A 6 1.54 12.70 7.87
N ARG A 7 1.82 12.72 6.56
CA ARG A 7 1.39 11.64 5.68
C ARG A 7 2.07 10.33 6.13
N LYS A 8 1.37 9.21 5.98
CA LYS A 8 1.87 7.89 6.36
C LYS A 8 1.82 6.95 5.19
N ALA A 9 2.84 6.13 5.02
CA ALA A 9 2.84 5.03 4.07
C ALA A 9 2.70 3.70 4.82
N ILE A 10 1.86 2.82 4.28
CA ILE A 10 1.68 1.44 4.73
C ILE A 10 2.27 0.52 3.67
N ASN A 11 3.11 -0.42 4.07
CA ASN A 11 3.60 -1.51 3.24
C ASN A 11 3.45 -2.83 3.99
N PHE A 12 3.00 -3.89 3.32
CA PHE A 12 2.82 -5.19 3.97
C PHE A 12 3.11 -6.38 3.06
N ASP A 13 3.38 -7.53 3.68
CA ASP A 13 3.47 -8.82 2.99
C ASP A 13 2.62 -9.88 3.71
N LEU A 14 2.04 -10.79 2.92
CA LEU A 14 1.17 -11.86 3.38
C LEU A 14 1.70 -13.23 2.93
N ASN A 15 1.61 -14.22 3.81
CA ASN A 15 1.99 -15.58 3.48
C ASN A 15 0.89 -16.28 2.65
N ASN A 16 1.19 -16.59 1.39
CA ASN A 16 0.27 -17.27 0.48
C ASN A 16 -0.18 -18.66 0.96
N ASN A 17 0.68 -19.42 1.64
CA ASN A 17 0.33 -20.74 2.13
C ASN A 17 -0.65 -20.65 3.31
N LEU A 18 -0.43 -19.69 4.21
CA LEU A 18 -1.35 -19.43 5.32
C LEU A 18 -2.66 -18.81 4.83
N LEU A 19 -2.62 -17.97 3.79
CA LEU A 19 -3.83 -17.45 3.14
C LEU A 19 -4.72 -18.56 2.58
N LYS A 20 -4.14 -19.59 1.94
CA LYS A 20 -4.92 -20.75 1.48
C LYS A 20 -5.62 -21.51 2.62
N GLN A 21 -5.07 -21.44 3.84
CA GLN A 21 -5.61 -22.13 5.01
C GLN A 21 -6.63 -21.28 5.79
N TYR A 22 -6.37 -19.98 5.96
CA TYR A 22 -7.10 -19.14 6.90
C TYR A 22 -7.98 -18.06 6.27
N TYR A 23 -7.83 -17.79 4.97
CA TYR A 23 -8.73 -16.84 4.30
C TYR A 23 -10.11 -17.50 4.09
N PRO A 24 -11.24 -16.80 4.37
CA PRO A 24 -12.58 -17.40 4.43
C PRO A 24 -13.18 -17.82 3.07
N SER A 25 -12.43 -17.72 1.97
CA SER A 25 -12.89 -18.08 0.62
C SER A 25 -11.81 -18.84 -0.14
N LYS A 26 -12.23 -19.69 -1.08
CA LYS A 26 -11.32 -20.46 -1.95
C LYS A 26 -10.36 -19.56 -2.75
N SER A 27 -10.81 -18.37 -3.11
CA SER A 27 -10.02 -17.39 -3.86
C SER A 27 -9.18 -16.53 -2.92
N TYR A 28 -8.16 -17.12 -2.30
CA TYR A 28 -7.32 -16.47 -1.27
C TYR A 28 -6.68 -15.15 -1.72
N LYS A 29 -6.45 -14.97 -3.03
CA LYS A 29 -5.96 -13.70 -3.62
C LYS A 29 -6.92 -12.52 -3.44
N ASN A 30 -8.18 -12.77 -3.07
CA ASN A 30 -9.13 -11.69 -2.71
C ASN A 30 -8.73 -10.97 -1.42
N ALA A 31 -7.83 -11.53 -0.60
CA ALA A 31 -7.24 -10.86 0.56
C ALA A 31 -6.71 -9.45 0.24
N TRP A 32 -6.00 -9.29 -0.88
CA TRP A 32 -5.51 -7.97 -1.31
C TRP A 32 -6.63 -7.01 -1.72
N LYS A 33 -7.73 -7.53 -2.28
CA LYS A 33 -8.89 -6.69 -2.64
C LYS A 33 -9.59 -6.18 -1.38
N ASP A 34 -9.72 -7.03 -0.36
CA ASP A 34 -10.31 -6.66 0.91
C ASP A 34 -9.48 -5.58 1.63
N ILE A 35 -8.17 -5.79 1.76
CA ILE A 35 -7.27 -4.80 2.36
C ILE A 35 -7.28 -3.50 1.54
N LYS A 36 -7.24 -3.59 0.20
CA LYS A 36 -7.34 -2.42 -0.67
C LYS A 36 -8.62 -1.64 -0.40
N LYS A 37 -9.77 -2.30 -0.40
CA LYS A 37 -11.07 -1.65 -0.15
C LYS A 37 -11.07 -0.95 1.21
N PHE A 38 -10.57 -1.62 2.25
CA PHE A 38 -10.51 -1.07 3.59
C PHE A 38 -9.64 0.20 3.69
N LEU A 39 -8.40 0.13 3.17
CA LEU A 39 -7.48 1.26 3.23
C LEU A 39 -7.96 2.44 2.36
N LEU A 40 -8.57 2.18 1.21
CA LEU A 40 -9.18 3.24 0.39
C LEU A 40 -10.34 3.95 1.12
N CYS A 41 -11.17 3.21 1.84
CA CYS A 41 -12.21 3.79 2.70
C CYS A 41 -11.63 4.58 3.88
N SER A 42 -10.42 4.22 4.33
CA SER A 42 -9.72 4.85 5.47
C SER A 42 -8.82 6.02 5.05
N ASN A 43 -9.14 6.68 3.93
CA ASN A 43 -8.41 7.85 3.43
C ASN A 43 -6.95 7.57 2.97
N PHE A 44 -6.65 6.34 2.53
CA PHE A 44 -5.40 6.01 1.83
C PHE A 44 -5.58 5.97 0.31
N ILE A 45 -4.46 6.12 -0.41
CA ILE A 45 -4.33 5.92 -1.85
C ILE A 45 -3.49 4.66 -2.07
N HIS A 46 -3.95 3.78 -2.96
CA HIS A 46 -3.16 2.64 -3.42
C HIS A 46 -2.09 3.13 -4.40
N ARG A 47 -0.81 2.78 -4.17
CA ARG A 47 0.31 3.20 -5.02
C ARG A 47 0.82 2.06 -5.90
N GLN A 48 1.14 0.94 -5.29
CA GLN A 48 1.69 -0.24 -5.95
C GLN A 48 1.45 -1.46 -5.06
N TYR A 49 1.24 -2.64 -5.61
CA TYR A 49 1.18 -3.91 -4.86
C TYR A 49 0.53 -3.79 -3.47
N SER A 50 1.30 -3.98 -2.39
CA SER A 50 0.87 -3.86 -0.99
C SER A 50 1.22 -2.51 -0.34
N GLY A 51 1.50 -1.48 -1.15
CA GLY A 51 1.91 -0.14 -0.76
C GLY A 51 0.80 0.90 -0.89
N TYR A 52 0.57 1.65 0.18
CA TYR A 52 -0.47 2.66 0.31
C TYR A 52 0.10 3.92 0.97
N VAL A 53 -0.47 5.09 0.66
CA VAL A 53 -0.10 6.35 1.33
C VAL A 53 -1.36 7.13 1.70
N SER A 54 -1.40 7.71 2.90
CA SER A 54 -2.53 8.54 3.32
C SER A 54 -2.69 9.76 2.41
N LYS A 55 -3.94 10.15 2.13
CA LYS A 55 -4.26 11.35 1.33
C LYS A 55 -3.82 12.62 2.05
N THR A 56 -4.03 12.67 3.36
CA THR A 56 -3.72 13.82 4.21
C THR A 56 -2.87 13.38 5.41
N GLY A 57 -2.39 14.35 6.19
CA GLY A 57 -1.68 14.08 7.44
C GLY A 57 -2.57 13.35 8.45
N ILE A 58 -2.04 12.29 9.04
CA ILE A 58 -2.72 11.45 10.03
C ILE A 58 -1.77 11.16 11.19
N SER A 59 -2.30 11.10 12.42
CA SER A 59 -1.51 10.73 13.59
C SER A 59 -1.18 9.23 13.59
N MET A 60 -0.12 8.82 14.28
CA MET A 60 0.15 7.38 14.43
C MET A 60 -0.92 6.66 15.26
N ALA A 61 -1.58 7.34 16.19
CA ALA A 61 -2.67 6.79 16.99
C ALA A 61 -3.88 6.46 16.10
N ASP A 62 -4.27 7.38 15.21
CA ASP A 62 -5.36 7.14 14.27
C ASP A 62 -5.03 6.02 13.28
N VAL A 63 -3.78 5.93 12.82
CA VAL A 63 -3.35 4.77 12.01
C VAL A 63 -3.48 3.48 12.81
N GLY A 64 -3.06 3.47 14.09
CA GLY A 64 -3.24 2.32 14.98
C GLY A 64 -4.70 1.88 15.05
N ASN A 65 -5.63 2.82 15.32
CA ASN A 65 -7.06 2.54 15.38
C ASN A 65 -7.59 1.95 14.06
N ILE A 66 -7.19 2.50 12.91
CA ILE A 66 -7.57 1.98 11.58
C ILE A 66 -7.08 0.53 11.39
N LEU A 67 -5.85 0.23 11.79
CA LEU A 67 -5.27 -1.11 11.66
C LEU A 67 -5.91 -2.11 12.63
N ASP A 68 -6.24 -1.68 13.84
CA ASP A 68 -6.96 -2.49 14.83
C ASP A 68 -8.35 -2.86 14.30
N GLU A 69 -9.12 -1.88 13.81
CA GLU A 69 -10.42 -2.11 13.16
C GLU A 69 -10.31 -3.07 11.97
N MET A 70 -9.27 -2.91 11.14
CA MET A 70 -9.01 -3.80 10.01
C MET A 70 -8.76 -5.23 10.48
N SER A 71 -7.95 -5.41 11.53
CA SER A 71 -7.59 -6.72 12.06
C SER A 71 -8.76 -7.44 12.71
N ILE A 72 -9.67 -6.70 13.34
CA ILE A 72 -10.93 -7.21 13.90
C ILE A 72 -11.85 -7.69 12.77
N LYS A 73 -12.05 -6.83 11.76
CA LYS A 73 -12.90 -7.14 10.60
C LYS A 73 -12.39 -8.33 9.80
N TYR A 74 -11.08 -8.38 9.57
CA TYR A 74 -10.40 -9.44 8.83
C TYR A 74 -9.55 -10.27 9.78
N HIS A 75 -10.22 -11.03 10.65
CA HIS A 75 -9.59 -11.88 11.67
C HIS A 75 -8.51 -12.85 11.14
N TRP A 76 -8.50 -13.14 9.83
CA TRP A 76 -7.48 -13.95 9.16
C TRP A 76 -6.13 -13.23 9.02
N ILE A 77 -6.08 -11.88 9.05
CA ILE A 77 -4.84 -11.09 8.87
C ILE A 77 -3.77 -11.51 9.88
N LYS A 78 -4.12 -11.64 11.16
CA LYS A 78 -3.18 -12.04 12.23
C LYS A 78 -2.53 -13.41 12.02
N LYS A 79 -3.14 -14.27 11.19
CA LYS A 79 -2.64 -15.62 10.88
C LYS A 79 -1.72 -15.64 9.67
N VAL A 80 -1.75 -14.61 8.83
CA VAL A 80 -1.10 -14.65 7.50
C VAL A 80 -0.10 -13.53 7.30
N VAL A 81 -0.15 -12.45 8.09
CA VAL A 81 0.77 -11.32 7.97
C VAL A 81 2.21 -11.76 8.24
N ARG A 82 3.13 -11.35 7.36
CA ARG A 82 4.58 -11.55 7.53
C ARG A 82 5.28 -10.26 7.92
N GLN A 83 4.83 -9.15 7.35
CA GLN A 83 5.35 -7.81 7.59
C GLN A 83 4.22 -6.80 7.41
N PHE A 84 4.20 -5.75 8.24
CA PHE A 84 3.25 -4.66 8.14
C PHE A 84 3.85 -3.40 8.75
N ASP A 85 4.39 -2.55 7.90
CA ASP A 85 5.14 -1.37 8.33
C ASP A 85 4.36 -0.09 8.03
N VAL A 86 4.44 0.84 8.98
CA VAL A 86 3.96 2.21 8.82
C VAL A 86 5.16 3.15 8.88
N THR A 87 5.31 4.00 7.87
CA THR A 87 6.39 4.99 7.79
C THR A 87 5.83 6.40 7.65
N ILE A 88 6.61 7.39 8.04
CA ILE A 88 6.29 8.80 7.82
C ILE A 88 6.75 9.21 6.42
N VAL A 89 5.86 9.85 5.66
CA VAL A 89 6.16 10.43 4.36
C VAL A 89 6.29 11.94 4.53
N SER A 90 7.49 12.47 4.25
CA SER A 90 7.69 13.92 4.07
C SER A 90 7.27 14.29 2.65
N ASP A 91 8.13 13.98 1.68
CA ASP A 91 7.92 14.29 0.28
C ASP A 91 7.76 13.00 -0.55
N GLU A 92 6.99 13.07 -1.62
CA GLU A 92 6.72 11.93 -2.50
C GLU A 92 7.02 12.32 -3.96
N TYR A 93 7.97 11.63 -4.59
CA TYR A 93 8.38 11.89 -5.98
C TYR A 93 8.14 10.65 -6.84
N SER A 94 7.48 10.82 -7.99
CA SER A 94 7.30 9.74 -8.97
C SER A 94 8.31 9.88 -10.10
N PHE A 95 9.06 8.81 -10.36
CA PHE A 95 10.06 8.76 -11.43
C PHE A 95 9.53 8.08 -12.70
N ILE A 96 8.25 7.69 -12.76
CA ILE A 96 7.66 6.96 -13.90
C ILE A 96 7.87 7.72 -15.22
N LEU A 97 7.61 9.04 -15.23
CA LEU A 97 7.76 9.85 -16.44
C LEU A 97 9.23 9.93 -16.88
N ARG A 98 10.16 10.06 -15.93
CA ARG A 98 11.60 10.10 -16.20
C ARG A 98 12.11 8.78 -16.77
N ILE A 99 11.69 7.64 -16.21
CA ILE A 99 12.09 6.31 -16.69
C ILE A 99 11.53 6.02 -18.08
N LYS A 100 10.31 6.48 -18.38
CA LYS A 100 9.67 6.26 -19.68
C LYS A 100 10.25 7.13 -20.82
N GLN A 101 11.17 8.05 -20.55
CA GLN A 101 11.62 9.05 -21.52
C GLN A 101 12.91 8.73 -22.31
N GLU A 102 13.41 7.49 -22.33
CA GLU A 102 14.53 7.13 -23.22
C GLU A 102 14.22 5.94 -24.13
N SER A 103 13.55 6.24 -25.25
CA SER A 103 13.73 5.55 -26.54
C SER A 103 13.22 6.39 -27.73
N LYS A 104 13.42 7.72 -27.69
CA LYS A 104 13.59 8.47 -28.94
C LYS A 104 15.06 8.37 -29.35
N VAL A 105 15.46 7.19 -29.84
CA VAL A 105 16.60 7.13 -30.75
C VAL A 105 16.12 7.86 -32.00
N ILE A 106 16.57 9.10 -32.17
CA ILE A 106 16.47 9.81 -33.44
C ILE A 106 17.27 8.95 -34.42
N SER A 107 16.57 8.26 -35.33
CA SER A 107 17.21 7.61 -36.47
C SER A 107 18.02 8.67 -37.22
N LYS A 108 19.26 8.35 -37.57
CA LYS A 108 20.19 9.23 -38.29
C LYS A 108 19.71 9.63 -39.71
N ASP A 109 18.49 9.27 -40.10
CA ASP A 109 17.94 9.46 -41.44
C ASP A 109 17.19 10.80 -41.62
N GLU A 110 17.15 11.69 -40.62
CA GLU A 110 16.63 13.07 -40.77
C GLU A 110 17.73 14.14 -40.95
N LEU A 111 18.97 13.73 -41.19
CA LEU A 111 20.06 14.62 -41.60
C LEU A 111 20.69 14.08 -42.89
N VAL A 112 20.00 14.29 -44.02
CA VAL A 112 20.48 14.62 -45.39
C VAL A 112 19.34 14.43 -46.39
#